data_AF-A0A662VIM3-F1
#
_entry.id   AF-A0A662VIM3-F1
#
_cell.length_a   1.000
_cell.length_b   1.000
_cell.length_c   1.000
_cell.angle_alpha   90.00
_cell.angle_beta   90.00
_cell.angle_gamma   90.00
#
_symmetry.space_group_name_H-M   'P 1'
#
loop_
_entity.id
_entity.type
_entity.pdbx_description
1 polymer ?
#
loop_
_entity_poly.entity_id
_entity_poly.type
_entity_poly.pdbx_seq_one_letter_code
_entity_poly.pdbx_strand_id
1 'polypeptide(L)'
;MKISPRCPACLLSRVYMECKMATNDEEKIFEAVKDSLAILNKEYPKRKINAHIATHIHRRVYEVLGVEDPYKKVKDRANQVALKFLEPIEEFVKKQEDTFKASAIASIIANTFDYGVMGHRVAEDDFMNFFEKQYSRGLVVDDLDKTKELC
;
A
#
# COMPACT_ATOMS: atom_id res chain seq x y z
N MET A 1 -0.26 13.72 -7.14
CA MET A 1 1.10 14.17 -7.51
C MET A 1 1.36 13.93 -9.00
N LYS A 2 2.10 14.81 -9.67
CA LYS A 2 2.58 14.58 -11.05
C LYS A 2 3.58 13.42 -11.07
N ILE A 3 3.67 12.73 -12.20
CA ILE A 3 4.64 11.67 -12.42
C ILE A 3 6.08 12.21 -12.33
N SER A 4 6.96 11.47 -11.65
CA SER A 4 8.37 11.80 -11.49
C SER A 4 9.25 10.81 -12.27
N PRO A 5 10.56 11.09 -12.47
CA PRO A 5 11.46 10.19 -13.18
C PRO A 5 11.60 8.79 -12.58
N ARG A 6 11.33 8.62 -11.28
CA ARG A 6 11.39 7.32 -10.60
C ARG A 6 10.12 6.48 -10.82
N CYS A 7 9.00 7.11 -11.16
CA CYS A 7 7.70 6.45 -11.23
C CYS A 7 7.64 5.28 -12.23
N PRO A 8 8.18 5.37 -13.47
CA PRO A 8 8.10 4.26 -14.42
C PRO A 8 8.73 2.97 -13.91
N ALA A 9 9.93 3.05 -13.31
CA ALA A 9 10.62 1.89 -12.74
C ALA A 9 9.82 1.26 -11.60
N CYS A 10 9.27 2.09 -10.71
CA CYS A 10 8.43 1.62 -9.60
C CYS A 10 7.13 0.95 -10.11
N LEU A 11 6.48 1.54 -11.12
CA LEU A 11 5.25 1.00 -11.70
C LEU A 11 5.49 -0.34 -12.39
N LEU A 12 6.52 -0.45 -13.23
CA LEU A 12 6.84 -1.71 -13.92
C LEU A 12 7.23 -2.83 -12.95
N SER A 13 7.95 -2.50 -11.88
CA SER A 13 8.23 -3.46 -10.81
C SER A 13 6.95 -3.98 -10.16
N ARG A 14 5.94 -3.12 -9.99
CA ARG A 14 4.65 -3.50 -9.41
C ARG A 14 3.81 -4.33 -10.38
N VAL A 15 3.79 -3.98 -11.66
CA VAL A 15 3.16 -4.79 -12.72
C VAL A 15 3.71 -6.21 -12.70
N TYR A 16 5.03 -6.36 -12.73
CA TYR A 16 5.65 -7.69 -12.72
C TYR A 16 5.26 -8.49 -11.46
N MET A 17 5.26 -7.83 -10.30
CA MET A 17 4.83 -8.45 -9.04
C MET A 17 3.38 -8.92 -9.10
N GLU A 18 2.46 -8.09 -9.59
CA GLU A 18 1.04 -8.43 -9.76
C GLU A 18 0.86 -9.63 -10.68
N CYS A 19 1.57 -9.66 -11.81
CA CYS A 19 1.51 -10.80 -12.71
C CYS A 19 2.03 -12.08 -12.03
N LYS A 20 3.13 -12.01 -11.27
CA LYS A 20 3.66 -13.15 -10.51
C LYS A 20 2.76 -13.61 -9.37
N MET A 21 1.91 -12.74 -8.83
CA MET A 21 0.87 -13.15 -7.87
C MET A 21 -0.28 -13.91 -8.55
N ALA A 22 -0.61 -13.52 -9.78
CA ALA A 22 -1.77 -14.04 -10.50
C ALA A 22 -1.47 -15.31 -11.33
N THR A 23 -0.29 -15.44 -11.92
CA THR A 23 0.03 -16.52 -12.88
C THR A 23 1.52 -16.87 -12.95
N ASN A 24 1.80 -18.06 -13.47
CA ASN A 24 3.14 -18.50 -13.89
C ASN A 24 3.27 -18.58 -15.43
N ASP A 25 2.23 -18.20 -16.17
CA ASP A 25 2.25 -18.12 -17.63
C ASP A 25 3.11 -16.93 -18.09
N GLU A 26 4.30 -17.23 -18.63
CA GLU A 26 5.25 -16.21 -19.06
C GLU A 26 4.74 -15.35 -20.21
N GLU A 27 3.96 -15.91 -21.15
CA GLU A 27 3.43 -15.16 -22.29
C GLU A 27 2.46 -14.08 -21.84
N LYS A 28 1.58 -14.40 -20.88
CA LYS A 28 0.69 -13.40 -20.26
C LYS A 28 1.46 -12.32 -19.50
N ILE A 29 2.54 -12.69 -18.82
CA ILE A 29 3.40 -11.73 -18.12
C ILE A 29 4.07 -10.79 -19.13
N PHE A 30 4.63 -11.34 -20.22
CA PHE A 30 5.21 -10.55 -21.30
C PHE A 30 4.20 -9.60 -21.93
N GLU A 31 2.97 -10.06 -22.20
CA GLU A 31 1.90 -9.22 -22.73
C GLU A 31 1.54 -8.07 -21.79
N ALA A 32 1.35 -8.35 -20.49
CA ALA A 32 1.02 -7.35 -19.49
C ALA A 32 2.13 -6.27 -19.36
N VAL A 33 3.40 -6.69 -19.37
CA VAL A 33 4.54 -5.76 -19.31
C VAL A 33 4.66 -4.95 -20.60
N LYS A 34 4.49 -5.58 -21.78
CA LYS A 34 4.50 -4.91 -23.09
C LYS A 34 3.43 -3.81 -23.15
N ASP A 35 2.21 -4.11 -22.74
CA ASP A 35 1.12 -3.14 -22.75
C ASP A 35 1.35 -2.00 -21.75
N SER A 36 1.91 -2.32 -20.58
CA SER A 36 2.32 -1.33 -19.58
C SER A 36 3.38 -0.36 -20.11
N LEU A 37 4.38 -0.89 -20.84
CA LEU A 37 5.41 -0.08 -21.50
C LEU A 37 4.81 0.85 -22.56
N ALA A 38 3.86 0.36 -23.36
CA ALA A 38 3.19 1.16 -24.37
C ALA A 38 2.38 2.32 -23.75
N ILE A 39 1.65 2.05 -22.66
CA ILE A 39 0.92 3.09 -21.91
C ILE A 39 1.89 4.10 -21.31
N LEU A 40 2.98 3.64 -20.68
CA LEU A 40 4.00 4.53 -20.11
C LEU A 40 4.64 5.42 -21.17
N ASN A 41 5.03 4.86 -22.32
CA ASN A 41 5.64 5.62 -23.42
C ASN A 41 4.71 6.75 -23.90
N LYS A 42 3.40 6.50 -23.95
CA LYS A 42 2.40 7.48 -24.35
C LYS A 42 2.13 8.54 -23.27
N GLU A 43 2.03 8.15 -22.00
CA GLU A 43 1.56 9.04 -20.93
C GLU A 43 2.68 9.76 -20.17
N TYR A 44 3.86 9.16 -20.07
CA TYR A 44 4.99 9.71 -19.31
C TYR A 44 5.45 11.09 -19.81
N PRO A 45 5.61 11.35 -21.13
CA PRO A 45 6.02 12.66 -21.64
C PRO A 45 5.04 13.79 -21.28
N LYS A 46 3.77 13.46 -21.04
CA LYS A 46 2.72 14.44 -20.70
C LYS A 46 2.84 14.96 -19.27
N ARG A 47 3.68 14.34 -18.43
CA ARG A 47 3.93 14.72 -17.03
C ARG A 47 2.64 14.93 -16.20
N LYS A 48 1.61 14.12 -16.50
CA LYS A 48 0.30 14.15 -15.83
C LYS A 48 0.38 13.50 -14.44
N ILE A 49 -0.76 13.47 -13.76
CA ILE A 49 -0.93 12.86 -12.44
C ILE A 49 -0.65 11.34 -12.53
N ASN A 50 0.28 10.86 -11.71
CA ASN A 50 0.74 9.47 -11.74
C ASN A 50 -0.38 8.46 -11.43
N ALA A 51 -1.28 8.80 -10.50
CA ALA A 51 -2.36 7.91 -10.08
C ALA A 51 -3.25 7.46 -11.25
N HIS A 52 -3.61 8.37 -12.17
CA HIS A 52 -4.41 8.00 -13.34
C HIS A 52 -3.66 7.08 -14.31
N ILE A 53 -2.36 7.31 -14.49
CA ILE A 53 -1.50 6.47 -15.34
C ILE A 53 -1.39 5.07 -14.73
N ALA A 54 -1.11 4.99 -13.42
CA ALA A 54 -1.03 3.74 -12.69
C ALA A 54 -2.35 2.96 -12.76
N THR A 55 -3.49 3.60 -12.47
CA THR A 55 -4.81 2.95 -12.57
C THR A 55 -5.09 2.40 -13.97
N HIS A 56 -4.73 3.14 -15.02
CA HIS A 56 -4.89 2.68 -16.39
C HIS A 56 -4.03 1.44 -16.68
N ILE A 57 -2.76 1.45 -16.25
CA ILE A 57 -1.85 0.31 -16.37
C ILE A 57 -2.39 -0.91 -15.63
N HIS A 58 -2.71 -0.79 -14.33
CA HIS A 58 -3.16 -1.92 -13.52
C HIS A 58 -4.46 -2.53 -14.05
N ARG A 59 -5.42 -1.72 -14.52
CA ARG A 59 -6.63 -2.24 -15.17
C ARG A 59 -6.30 -3.07 -16.40
N ARG A 60 -5.40 -2.58 -17.27
CA ARG A 60 -4.98 -3.32 -18.46
C ARG A 60 -4.28 -4.63 -18.08
N VAL A 61 -3.43 -4.61 -17.05
CA VAL A 61 -2.79 -5.82 -16.52
C VAL A 61 -3.83 -6.83 -16.05
N TYR A 62 -4.86 -6.40 -15.32
CA TYR A 62 -5.90 -7.28 -14.80
C TYR A 62 -6.71 -7.92 -15.94
N GLU A 63 -7.01 -7.16 -17.00
CA GLU A 63 -7.65 -7.65 -18.22
C GLU A 63 -6.81 -8.73 -18.92
N VAL A 64 -5.51 -8.49 -19.13
CA VAL A 64 -4.59 -9.46 -19.77
C VAL A 64 -4.48 -10.74 -18.94
N LEU A 65 -4.38 -10.61 -17.62
CA LEU A 65 -4.29 -11.74 -16.72
C LEU A 65 -5.63 -12.51 -16.60
N GLY A 66 -6.75 -11.86 -16.91
CA GLY A 66 -8.09 -12.40 -16.70
C GLY A 66 -8.43 -12.58 -15.22
N VAL A 67 -7.94 -11.68 -14.37
CA VAL A 67 -8.09 -11.73 -12.91
C VAL A 67 -8.78 -10.46 -12.40
N GLU A 68 -9.79 -10.62 -11.55
CA GLU A 68 -10.50 -9.48 -10.94
C GLU A 68 -9.63 -8.76 -9.89
N ASP A 69 -8.90 -9.55 -9.09
CA ASP A 69 -8.10 -9.05 -7.98
C ASP A 69 -6.86 -9.92 -7.73
N PRO A 70 -5.69 -9.58 -8.30
CA PRO A 70 -4.46 -10.33 -8.08
C PRO A 70 -3.96 -10.25 -6.63
N TYR A 71 -4.45 -9.30 -5.83
CA TYR A 71 -4.05 -9.09 -4.44
C TYR A 71 -4.94 -9.82 -3.43
N LYS A 72 -5.96 -10.57 -3.87
CA LYS A 72 -6.97 -11.17 -2.98
C LYS A 72 -6.34 -11.94 -1.80
N LYS A 73 -5.38 -12.83 -2.07
CA LYS A 73 -4.70 -13.62 -1.03
C LYS A 73 -3.88 -12.75 -0.06
N VAL A 74 -3.24 -11.71 -0.57
CA VAL A 74 -2.45 -10.78 0.25
C VAL A 74 -3.36 -9.96 1.15
N LYS A 75 -4.49 -9.47 0.63
CA LYS A 75 -5.50 -8.75 1.43
C LYS A 75 -6.12 -9.63 2.51
N ASP A 76 -6.41 -10.90 2.18
CA ASP A 76 -6.96 -11.84 3.17
C ASP A 76 -5.98 -12.08 4.32
N ARG A 77 -4.69 -12.25 4.03
CA ARG A 77 -3.65 -12.34 5.06
C ARG A 77 -3.53 -11.05 5.88
N ALA A 78 -3.52 -9.90 5.22
CA ALA A 78 -3.42 -8.61 5.89
C ALA A 78 -4.58 -8.40 6.87
N ASN A 79 -5.81 -8.72 6.46
CA ASN A 79 -6.99 -8.65 7.31
C ASN A 79 -6.92 -9.61 8.50
N GLN A 80 -6.48 -10.84 8.27
CA GLN A 80 -6.30 -11.81 9.36
C GLN A 80 -5.32 -11.30 10.42
N VAL A 81 -4.19 -10.71 10.00
CA VAL A 81 -3.21 -10.17 10.93
C VAL A 81 -3.73 -8.92 11.63
N ALA A 82 -4.37 -8.00 10.91
CA ALA A 82 -4.98 -6.81 11.50
C ALA A 82 -5.98 -7.17 12.61
N LEU A 83 -6.81 -8.20 12.40
CA LEU A 83 -7.77 -8.69 13.41
C LEU A 83 -7.08 -9.27 14.65
N LYS A 84 -5.91 -9.91 14.53
CA LYS A 84 -5.15 -10.41 15.70
C LYS A 84 -4.66 -9.29 16.61
N PHE A 85 -4.34 -8.12 16.04
CA PHE A 85 -3.75 -6.99 16.77
C PHE A 85 -4.75 -5.88 17.09
N LEU A 86 -5.99 -5.98 16.60
CA LEU A 86 -7.01 -4.95 16.80
C LEU A 86 -7.27 -4.68 18.29
N GLU A 87 -7.55 -5.73 19.07
CA GLU A 87 -7.86 -5.61 20.50
C GLU A 87 -6.66 -5.05 21.31
N PRO A 88 -5.42 -5.57 21.18
CA PRO A 88 -4.25 -4.98 21.84
C PRO A 88 -4.01 -3.50 21.50
N ILE A 89 -4.17 -3.11 20.23
CA ILE A 89 -4.02 -1.70 19.81
C ILE A 89 -5.13 -0.85 20.40
N GLU A 90 -6.38 -1.34 20.41
CA GLU A 90 -7.52 -0.63 20.98
C GLU A 90 -7.33 -0.39 22.48
N GLU A 91 -6.86 -1.38 23.23
CA GLU A 91 -6.52 -1.23 24.65
C GLU A 91 -5.38 -0.21 24.86
N PHE A 92 -4.35 -0.25 24.02
CA PHE A 92 -3.25 0.71 24.07
C PHE A 92 -3.76 2.15 23.88
N VAL A 93 -4.59 2.37 22.86
CA VAL A 93 -5.16 3.68 22.51
C VAL A 93 -6.05 4.21 23.64
N LYS A 94 -6.89 3.36 24.25
CA LYS A 94 -7.78 3.74 25.36
C LYS A 94 -7.03 4.20 26.62
N LYS A 95 -5.77 3.80 26.79
CA LYS A 95 -4.92 4.18 27.93
C LYS A 95 -4.22 5.53 27.72
N GLN A 96 -4.29 6.12 26.53
CA GLN A 96 -3.66 7.40 26.23
C GLN A 96 -4.53 8.56 26.71
N GLU A 97 -3.89 9.67 27.10
CA GLU A 97 -4.59 10.89 27.53
C GLU A 97 -5.44 11.49 26.41
N ASP A 98 -4.89 11.56 25.19
CA ASP A 98 -5.64 11.98 23.99
C ASP A 98 -5.92 10.79 23.09
N THR A 99 -7.10 10.19 23.28
CA THR A 99 -7.57 9.03 22.50
C THR A 99 -7.78 9.34 21.03
N PHE A 100 -8.13 10.58 20.66
CA PHE A 100 -8.28 11.00 19.26
C PHE A 100 -6.92 10.97 18.56
N LYS A 101 -5.94 11.63 19.18
CA LYS A 101 -4.56 11.65 18.68
C LYS A 101 -3.97 10.25 18.59
N ALA A 102 -4.16 9.45 19.64
CA ALA A 102 -3.71 8.07 19.69
C ALA A 102 -4.32 7.21 18.57
N SER A 103 -5.63 7.35 18.33
CA SER A 103 -6.34 6.64 17.26
C SER A 103 -5.82 7.04 15.88
N ALA A 104 -5.57 8.34 15.66
CA ALA A 104 -5.04 8.84 14.40
C ALA A 104 -3.63 8.28 14.12
N ILE A 105 -2.73 8.34 15.11
CA ILE A 105 -1.37 7.78 14.98
C ILE A 105 -1.44 6.26 14.74
N ALA A 106 -2.28 5.54 15.47
CA ALA A 106 -2.47 4.10 15.28
C ALA A 106 -2.93 3.76 13.85
N SER A 107 -3.87 4.53 13.29
CA SER A 107 -4.33 4.34 11.91
C SER A 107 -3.23 4.59 10.87
N ILE A 108 -2.37 5.59 11.12
CA ILE A 108 -1.23 5.92 10.25
C ILE A 108 -0.19 4.79 10.29
N ILE A 109 0.15 4.28 11.48
CA ILE A 109 1.07 3.14 11.64
C ILE A 109 0.51 1.92 10.91
N ALA A 110 -0.77 1.62 11.06
CA ALA A 110 -1.42 0.51 10.35
C ALA A 110 -1.30 0.63 8.83
N ASN A 111 -1.36 1.85 8.27
CA ASN A 111 -1.18 2.08 6.83
C ASN A 111 0.28 1.93 6.35
N THR A 112 1.28 1.93 7.25
CA THR A 112 2.68 1.65 6.88
C THR A 112 2.97 0.16 6.74
N PHE A 113 2.02 -0.70 7.12
CA PHE A 113 2.16 -2.14 7.13
C PHE A 113 1.84 -2.72 5.75
N ASP A 114 2.86 -2.78 4.88
CA ASP A 114 2.69 -3.21 3.49
C ASP A 114 3.20 -4.64 3.26
N TYR A 115 2.26 -5.58 3.07
CA TYR A 115 2.55 -6.96 2.63
C TYR A 115 2.88 -7.08 1.13
N GLY A 116 2.72 -6.00 0.37
CA GLY A 116 2.90 -5.93 -1.07
C GLY A 116 4.29 -5.44 -1.51
N VAL A 117 5.26 -5.32 -0.60
CA VAL A 117 6.63 -4.89 -0.93
C VAL A 117 7.63 -5.98 -0.54
N MET A 118 8.47 -6.40 -1.49
CA MET A 118 9.58 -7.31 -1.22
C MET A 118 10.46 -6.77 -0.08
N GLY A 119 10.58 -7.52 1.01
CA GLY A 119 11.57 -7.28 2.07
C GLY A 119 11.00 -6.91 3.45
N HIS A 120 9.73 -6.51 3.56
CA HIS A 120 9.12 -6.26 4.88
C HIS A 120 8.39 -7.49 5.41
N ARG A 121 9.17 -8.48 5.84
CA ARG A 121 8.66 -9.52 6.76
C ARG A 121 8.77 -8.97 8.18
N VAL A 122 7.89 -8.04 8.56
CA VAL A 122 7.65 -7.82 9.99
C VAL A 122 7.07 -9.16 10.46
N ALA A 123 7.87 -9.91 11.24
CA ALA A 123 7.40 -11.16 11.81
C ALA A 123 6.10 -10.83 12.56
N GLU A 124 5.04 -11.58 12.27
CA GLU A 124 3.73 -11.38 12.91
C GLU A 124 3.88 -11.29 14.44
N ASP A 125 4.88 -11.97 15.00
CA ASP A 125 5.17 -12.05 16.43
C ASP A 125 5.79 -10.78 17.06
N ASP A 126 6.29 -9.82 16.28
CA ASP A 126 6.96 -8.59 16.77
C ASP A 126 6.17 -7.31 16.49
N PHE A 127 4.89 -7.45 16.09
CA PHE A 127 4.08 -6.33 15.64
C PHE A 127 3.86 -5.27 16.73
N MET A 128 3.56 -5.67 17.97
CA MET A 128 3.31 -4.71 19.05
C MET A 128 4.56 -3.89 19.40
N ASN A 129 5.75 -4.51 19.40
CA ASN A 129 7.00 -3.78 19.60
C ASN A 129 7.27 -2.78 18.47
N PHE A 130 7.01 -3.17 17.21
CA PHE A 130 7.09 -2.26 16.08
C PHE A 130 6.10 -1.09 16.25
N PHE A 131 4.86 -1.38 16.62
CA PHE A 131 3.80 -0.40 16.83
C PHE A 131 4.21 0.62 17.89
N GLU A 132 4.61 0.17 19.08
CA GLU A 132 5.03 1.06 20.19
C GLU A 132 6.25 1.91 19.80
N LYS A 133 7.20 1.32 19.07
CA LYS A 133 8.36 2.03 18.54
C LYS A 133 7.97 3.09 17.51
N GLN A 134 7.00 2.85 16.63
CA GLN A 134 6.54 3.89 15.71
C GLN A 134 5.70 4.94 16.42
N TYR A 135 4.84 4.53 17.35
CA TYR A 135 3.97 5.41 18.12
C TYR A 135 4.78 6.44 18.91
N SER A 136 5.85 6.00 19.58
CA SER A 136 6.75 6.88 20.34
C SER A 136 7.49 7.93 19.49
N ARG A 137 7.59 7.74 18.17
CA ARG A 137 8.19 8.73 17.26
C ARG A 137 7.26 9.92 16.98
N GLY A 138 5.94 9.75 17.20
CA GLY A 138 4.94 10.74 16.90
C GLY A 138 4.86 11.10 15.41
N LEU A 139 4.25 12.25 15.12
CA LEU A 139 4.11 12.77 13.77
C LEU A 139 5.13 13.90 13.52
N VAL A 140 5.80 13.84 12.38
CA VAL A 140 6.72 14.92 11.94
C VAL A 140 5.95 16.20 11.63
N VAL A 141 4.76 16.06 11.05
CA VAL A 141 3.79 17.13 10.85
C VAL A 141 2.53 16.72 11.57
N ASP A 142 2.17 17.47 12.60
CA ASP A 142 1.06 17.15 13.51
C ASP A 142 0.04 18.29 13.52
N ASP A 143 -1.01 18.13 12.72
CA ASP A 143 -2.16 19.04 12.65
C ASP A 143 -3.41 18.40 13.30
N LEU A 144 -3.23 17.44 14.22
CA LEU A 144 -4.35 16.70 14.80
C LEU A 144 -5.24 17.56 15.68
N ASP A 145 -4.71 18.57 16.37
CA ASP A 145 -5.53 19.50 17.16
C ASP A 145 -6.52 20.27 16.26
N LYS A 146 -6.02 20.81 15.14
CA LYS A 146 -6.86 21.48 14.13
C LYS A 146 -7.86 20.53 13.48
N THR A 147 -7.47 19.27 13.28
CA THR A 147 -8.37 18.25 12.72
C THR A 147 -9.50 17.93 13.70
N LYS A 148 -9.19 17.83 14.99
CA LYS A 148 -10.16 17.57 16.06
C LYS A 148 -11.21 18.67 16.19
N GLU A 149 -10.86 19.92 15.93
CA GLU A 149 -11.80 21.05 15.90
C GLU A 149 -12.81 20.99 14.74
N LEU A 150 -12.55 20.19 13.71
CA LEU A 150 -13.40 20.05 12.52
C LEU A 150 -14.33 18.82 12.57
N CYS A 151 -14.22 17.98 13.60
CA CYS A 151 -15.03 16.77 13.80
C CYS A 151 -16.15 16.99 14.82
#